data_AF-A0A9P9I0Q0-F1
#
_entry.id   AF-A0A9P9I0Q0-F1
#
_cell.length_a   1.000
_cell.length_b   1.000
_cell.length_c   1.000
_cell.angle_alpha   90.00
_cell.angle_beta   90.00
_cell.angle_gamma   90.00
#
_symmetry.space_group_name_H-M   'P 1'
#
loop_
_entity.id
_entity.type
_entity.pdbx_description
1 polymer ?
#
loop_
_entity_poly.entity_id
_entity_poly.type
_entity_poly.pdbx_seq_one_letter_code
_entity_poly.pdbx_strand_id
1 'polypeptide(L)'
;MLKLALTVLALLQLSAAQDCRTTYAGILSAKVGNTLKSFTLNSANQVAYLGNGNSPLVVQYQACASLQNGEPPSTYHNGRVYVPAKGKCLTVSNPNAAAPPYYTTLVTCGTTNASPGGFTMSEGNIYWVGRASSDGTILQGGCNLLGWAPTASHTPDHAHSGNQIALNCNKTTVITDYPFHLSLQAL
;
A
#
# COMPACT_ATOMS: atom_id res chain seq x y z
N MET A 1 -25.56 17.28 57.49
CA MET A 1 -26.58 16.92 56.48
C MET A 1 -26.37 17.80 55.25
N LEU A 2 -25.84 17.29 54.14
CA LEU A 2 -26.40 17.40 52.79
C LEU A 2 -25.49 16.64 51.80
N LYS A 3 -26.13 15.95 50.87
CA LYS A 3 -25.64 14.86 50.03
C LYS A 3 -24.89 15.32 48.77
N LEU A 4 -24.00 14.44 48.31
CA LEU A 4 -23.62 14.10 46.93
C LEU A 4 -23.90 15.11 45.81
N ALA A 5 -22.85 15.43 45.07
CA ALA A 5 -22.88 15.33 43.60
C ALA A 5 -21.49 14.92 43.09
N LEU A 6 -21.30 13.61 42.94
CA LEU A 6 -20.19 13.01 42.21
C LEU A 6 -20.49 13.18 40.72
N THR A 7 -19.99 14.24 40.09
CA THR A 7 -20.10 14.38 38.63
C THR A 7 -18.88 13.74 37.99
N VAL A 8 -19.01 12.44 37.71
CA VAL A 8 -18.12 11.72 36.81
C VAL A 8 -18.34 12.30 35.42
N LEU A 9 -17.48 13.23 35.00
CA LEU A 9 -17.34 13.57 33.58
C LEU A 9 -16.50 12.46 32.93
N ALA A 10 -17.12 11.29 32.75
CA ALA A 10 -16.62 10.31 31.81
C ALA A 10 -16.86 10.91 30.41
N LEU A 11 -15.89 11.69 29.95
CA LEU A 11 -15.79 12.07 28.55
C LEU A 11 -15.76 10.77 27.74
N LEU A 12 -16.88 10.53 27.07
CA LEU A 12 -17.02 9.61 25.95
C LEU A 12 -15.98 9.97 24.88
N GLN A 13 -14.75 9.45 25.01
CA GLN A 13 -13.83 9.30 23.88
C GLN A 13 -13.90 7.85 23.39
N LEU A 14 -15.06 7.47 22.88
CA LEU A 14 -15.24 6.21 22.17
C LEU A 14 -15.80 6.51 20.78
N SER A 15 -14.96 6.97 19.85
CA SER A 15 -15.25 6.81 18.40
C SER A 15 -14.04 6.95 17.46
N ALA A 16 -12.82 6.63 17.91
CA ALA A 16 -11.76 6.24 16.99
C ALA A 16 -11.48 4.75 17.23
N ALA A 17 -12.49 3.90 17.05
CA ALA A 17 -12.19 2.53 16.66
C ALA A 17 -11.28 2.66 15.44
N GLN A 18 -10.03 2.21 15.59
CA GLN A 18 -8.96 2.28 14.60
C GLN A 18 -9.54 1.99 13.20
N ASP A 19 -9.76 3.03 12.40
CA ASP A 19 -10.46 2.95 11.11
C ASP A 19 -9.84 1.88 10.19
N CYS A 20 -8.53 1.68 10.37
CA CYS A 20 -7.74 0.64 9.73
C CYS A 20 -7.40 -0.50 10.69
N ARG A 21 -7.65 -1.75 10.28
CA ARG A 21 -7.25 -2.95 10.99
C ARG A 21 -6.29 -3.78 10.16
N THR A 22 -5.20 -4.24 10.77
CA THR A 22 -4.27 -5.18 10.11
C THR A 22 -4.99 -6.48 9.82
N THR A 23 -5.08 -6.85 8.54
CA THR A 23 -5.64 -8.13 8.10
C THR A 23 -4.54 -9.10 7.66
N TYR A 24 -3.41 -8.57 7.17
CA TYR A 24 -2.24 -9.37 6.81
C TYR A 24 -0.95 -8.66 7.21
N ALA A 25 0.08 -9.44 7.52
CA ALA A 25 1.42 -8.94 7.80
C ALA A 25 2.45 -9.89 7.18
N GLY A 26 3.57 -9.36 6.71
CA GLY A 26 4.61 -10.17 6.10
C GLY A 26 5.68 -9.36 5.39
N ILE A 27 6.55 -10.05 4.67
CA ILE A 27 7.57 -9.42 3.84
C ILE A 27 6.97 -9.03 2.49
N LEU A 28 7.06 -7.75 2.14
CA LEU A 28 6.69 -7.27 0.82
C LEU A 28 7.64 -7.87 -0.22
N SER A 29 7.08 -8.64 -1.16
CA SER A 29 7.83 -9.41 -2.15
C SER A 29 7.15 -9.39 -3.51
N ALA A 30 7.85 -9.88 -4.53
CA ALA A 30 7.33 -10.15 -5.86
C ALA A 30 7.63 -11.59 -6.27
N LYS A 31 6.71 -12.24 -7.01
CA LYS A 31 6.96 -13.55 -7.60
C LYS A 31 7.66 -13.39 -8.95
N VAL A 32 8.85 -13.98 -9.07
CA VAL A 32 9.68 -14.00 -10.28
C VAL A 32 9.87 -15.46 -10.67
N GLY A 33 9.15 -15.91 -11.70
CA GLY A 33 8.99 -17.33 -11.98
C GLY A 33 8.38 -18.07 -10.79
N ASN A 34 9.13 -19.03 -10.22
CA ASN A 34 8.71 -19.77 -9.01
C ASN A 34 9.36 -19.27 -7.72
N THR A 35 10.10 -18.16 -7.76
CA THR A 35 10.83 -17.64 -6.60
C THR A 35 10.22 -16.33 -6.09
N LEU A 36 10.08 -16.19 -4.78
CA LEU A 36 9.75 -14.90 -4.16
C LEU A 36 11.02 -14.06 -3.98
N LYS A 37 10.95 -12.81 -4.42
CA LYS A 37 12.01 -11.81 -4.29
C LYS A 37 11.52 -10.70 -3.37
N SER A 38 12.20 -10.51 -2.23
CA SER A 38 11.82 -9.50 -1.25
C SER A 38 12.28 -8.10 -1.66
N PHE A 39 11.48 -7.10 -1.29
CA PHE A 39 11.84 -5.69 -1.40
C PHE A 39 12.44 -5.18 -0.09
N THR A 40 13.06 -4.00 -0.16
CA THR A 40 13.57 -3.24 0.98
C THR A 40 13.23 -1.75 0.85
N LEU A 41 13.73 -0.91 1.75
CA LEU A 41 13.72 0.55 1.60
C LEU A 41 15.14 1.04 1.29
N ASN A 42 15.26 1.96 0.32
CA ASN A 42 16.52 2.69 0.12
C ASN A 42 16.69 3.84 1.14
N SER A 43 17.82 4.55 1.06
CA SER A 43 18.13 5.68 1.95
C SER A 43 17.13 6.84 1.85
N ALA A 44 16.40 6.95 0.74
CA ALA A 44 15.35 7.94 0.51
C ALA A 44 13.95 7.46 0.97
N ASN A 45 13.85 6.31 1.67
CA ASN A 45 12.59 5.71 2.10
C ASN A 45 11.65 5.33 0.94
N GLN A 46 12.21 4.95 -0.20
CA GLN A 46 11.48 4.42 -1.35
C GLN A 46 11.60 2.91 -1.37
N VAL A 47 10.57 2.20 -1.87
CA VAL A 47 10.65 0.74 -2.05
C VAL A 47 11.71 0.46 -3.10
N ALA A 48 12.62 -0.45 -2.76
CA ALA A 48 13.78 -0.77 -3.58
C ALA A 48 13.98 -2.28 -3.66
N TYR A 49 14.69 -2.72 -4.71
CA TYR A 49 15.14 -4.09 -4.85
C TYR A 49 16.66 -4.14 -4.90
N LEU A 50 17.30 -4.79 -3.92
CA LEU A 50 18.77 -4.93 -3.84
C LEU A 50 19.27 -6.31 -4.26
N GLY A 51 18.39 -7.26 -4.56
CA GLY A 51 18.77 -8.60 -5.03
C GLY A 51 19.41 -9.52 -4.00
N ASN A 52 19.82 -9.00 -2.83
CA ASN A 52 20.57 -9.73 -1.82
C ASN A 52 19.71 -10.35 -0.71
N GLY A 53 18.41 -10.03 -0.64
CA GLY A 53 17.49 -10.53 0.39
C GLY A 53 17.74 -9.99 1.80
N ASN A 54 18.72 -9.10 1.99
CA ASN A 54 19.04 -8.51 3.28
C ASN A 54 18.05 -7.40 3.62
N SER A 55 17.70 -7.28 4.91
CA SER A 55 16.77 -6.27 5.42
C SER A 55 15.43 -6.22 4.66
N PRO A 56 14.68 -7.34 4.61
CA PRO A 56 13.40 -7.39 3.93
C PRO A 56 12.42 -6.36 4.52
N LEU A 57 11.63 -5.74 3.65
CA LEU A 57 10.60 -4.78 4.05
C LEU A 57 9.39 -5.51 4.64
N VAL A 58 9.33 -5.53 5.97
CA VAL A 58 8.17 -6.04 6.72
C VAL A 58 7.07 -4.98 6.73
N VAL A 59 5.87 -5.37 6.32
CA VAL A 59 4.70 -4.49 6.22
C VAL A 59 3.45 -5.14 6.77
N GLN A 60 2.44 -4.32 7.00
CA GLN A 60 1.09 -4.72 7.37
C GLN A 60 0.12 -4.18 6.33
N TYR A 61 -0.69 -5.06 5.75
CA TYR A 61 -1.88 -4.64 5.05
C TYR A 61 -2.97 -4.33 6.07
N GLN A 62 -3.43 -3.09 6.07
CA GLN A 62 -4.50 -2.64 6.96
C GLN A 62 -5.73 -2.31 6.14
N ALA A 63 -6.80 -3.09 6.30
CA ALA A 63 -8.10 -2.79 5.71
C ALA A 63 -8.71 -1.61 6.46
N CYS A 64 -9.10 -0.57 5.72
CA CYS A 64 -9.61 0.68 6.30
C CYS A 64 -11.06 0.91 5.87
N ALA A 65 -11.96 1.16 6.82
CA ALA A 65 -13.37 1.41 6.51
C ALA A 65 -13.56 2.71 5.70
N SER A 66 -12.83 3.77 6.05
CA SER A 66 -12.84 5.06 5.36
C SER A 66 -12.43 4.98 3.89
N LEU A 67 -11.65 3.96 3.51
CA LEU A 67 -11.13 3.77 2.15
C LEU A 67 -12.05 2.89 1.28
N GLN A 68 -13.08 2.27 1.85
CA GLN A 68 -14.06 1.45 1.10
C GLN A 68 -15.02 2.29 0.24
N ASN A 69 -15.05 3.62 0.42
CA ASN A 69 -15.91 4.51 -0.36
C ASN A 69 -15.26 4.83 -1.72
N GLY A 70 -15.42 3.91 -2.67
CA GLY A 70 -14.99 4.04 -4.06
C GLY A 70 -14.83 2.66 -4.69
N GLU A 71 -15.28 2.49 -5.94
CA GLU A 71 -15.09 1.25 -6.71
C GLU A 71 -13.64 0.77 -6.60
N PRO A 72 -13.45 -0.48 -6.16
CA PRO A 72 -13.53 -1.61 -7.07
C PRO A 72 -14.62 -2.63 -6.70
N PRO A 73 -14.84 -3.70 -7.50
CA PRO A 73 -15.83 -4.76 -7.25
C PRO A 73 -15.83 -5.32 -5.81
N SER A 74 -16.95 -5.93 -5.39
CA SER A 74 -17.19 -6.47 -4.04
C SER A 74 -16.17 -7.48 -3.49
N THR A 75 -15.19 -7.90 -4.28
CA THR A 75 -14.10 -8.82 -3.93
C THR A 75 -12.81 -8.12 -3.48
N TYR A 76 -12.76 -6.79 -3.56
CA TYR A 76 -11.57 -5.99 -3.26
C TYR A 76 -11.70 -5.30 -1.90
N HIS A 77 -10.72 -5.52 -1.02
CA HIS A 77 -10.70 -4.86 0.29
C HIS A 77 -9.79 -3.63 0.22
N ASN A 78 -10.31 -2.42 0.08
CA ASN A 78 -9.46 -1.23 0.07
C ASN A 78 -8.75 -1.02 1.42
N GLY A 79 -7.49 -0.61 1.37
CA GLY A 79 -6.67 -0.47 2.56
C GLY A 79 -5.40 0.33 2.33
N ARG A 80 -4.47 0.19 3.25
CA ARG A 80 -3.13 0.79 3.19
C ARG A 80 -2.07 -0.24 3.52
N VAL A 81 -0.87 -0.06 2.97
CA VAL A 81 0.32 -0.82 3.39
C VAL A 81 1.11 0.02 4.38
N TYR A 82 1.03 -0.38 5.65
CA TYR A 82 1.73 0.23 6.77
C TYR A 82 3.11 -0.42 6.96
N VAL A 83 4.12 0.39 7.24
CA VAL A 83 5.50 -0.05 7.55
C VAL A 83 5.75 0.20 9.04
N PRO A 84 5.61 -0.83 9.90
CA PRO A 84 5.68 -0.66 11.36
C PRO A 84 7.00 -0.04 11.83
N ALA A 85 8.12 -0.48 11.25
CA ALA A 85 9.45 0.02 11.59
C ALA A 85 9.65 1.52 11.30
N LYS A 86 8.76 2.14 10.53
CA LYS A 86 8.82 3.57 10.16
C LYS A 86 7.64 4.38 10.69
N GLY A 87 6.59 3.75 11.21
CA GLY A 87 5.36 4.46 11.58
C GLY A 87 4.68 5.15 10.39
N LYS A 88 4.89 4.66 9.16
CA LYS A 88 4.49 5.33 7.91
C LYS A 88 3.79 4.37 6.95
N CYS A 89 3.10 4.91 5.97
CA CYS A 89 2.41 4.16 4.93
C CYS A 89 3.10 4.35 3.59
N LEU A 90 3.10 3.29 2.78
CA LEU A 90 3.54 3.33 1.40
C LEU A 90 2.52 4.09 0.55
N THR A 91 2.99 4.87 -0.41
CA THR A 91 2.17 5.67 -1.34
C THR A 91 2.93 5.88 -2.66
N VAL A 92 2.28 6.49 -3.66
CA VAL A 92 2.92 6.89 -4.93
C VAL A 92 3.37 8.35 -4.85
N SER A 93 4.64 8.66 -5.17
CA SER A 93 5.20 10.01 -5.07
C SER A 93 4.85 10.93 -6.25
N ASN A 94 4.54 10.39 -7.42
CA ASN A 94 4.17 11.13 -8.64
C ASN A 94 2.77 10.73 -9.15
N PRO A 95 1.72 10.79 -8.32
CA PRO A 95 0.41 10.23 -8.66
C PRO A 95 -0.31 10.92 -9.82
N ASN A 96 0.07 12.16 -10.11
CA ASN A 96 -0.54 12.99 -11.14
C ASN A 96 0.23 12.90 -12.47
N ALA A 97 1.24 12.05 -12.56
CA ALA A 97 1.93 11.82 -13.83
C ALA A 97 0.95 11.25 -14.85
N ALA A 98 0.95 11.82 -16.06
CA ALA A 98 0.02 11.42 -17.12
C ALA A 98 0.32 10.02 -17.69
N ALA A 99 1.51 9.49 -17.45
CA ALA A 99 1.95 8.18 -17.89
C ALA A 99 2.97 7.58 -16.90
N PRO A 100 3.10 6.25 -16.82
CA PRO A 100 4.15 5.59 -16.05
C PRO A 100 5.56 5.93 -16.58
N PRO A 101 6.63 5.67 -15.78
CA PRO A 101 6.63 4.96 -14.50
C PRO A 101 6.12 5.79 -13.31
N TYR A 102 5.48 5.12 -12.35
CA TYR A 102 5.17 5.69 -11.04
C TYR A 102 6.17 5.20 -9.99
N TYR A 103 6.30 5.96 -8.91
CA TYR A 103 7.35 5.73 -7.93
C TYR A 103 6.79 5.63 -6.52
N THR A 104 7.35 4.76 -5.70
CA THR A 104 6.91 4.57 -4.30
C THR A 104 7.60 5.54 -3.34
N THR A 105 6.92 5.91 -2.27
CA THR A 105 7.52 6.65 -1.14
C THR A 105 6.78 6.35 0.17
N LEU A 106 7.33 6.81 1.30
CA LEU A 106 6.71 6.72 2.62
C LEU A 106 6.17 8.06 3.10
N VAL A 107 4.91 8.08 3.50
CA VAL A 107 4.21 9.25 4.05
C VAL A 107 3.54 8.93 5.39
N THR A 108 3.13 9.97 6.11
CA THR A 108 2.22 9.82 7.23
C THR A 108 0.94 9.12 6.76
N CYS A 109 0.49 8.12 7.50
CA CYS A 109 -0.72 7.39 7.14
C CYS A 109 -1.96 8.29 7.23
N GLY A 110 -2.64 8.52 6.11
CA GLY A 110 -3.91 9.23 6.06
C GLY A 110 -5.12 8.33 6.29
N THR A 111 -6.30 8.96 6.37
CA THR A 111 -7.63 8.33 6.50
C THR A 111 -8.54 8.65 5.31
N THR A 112 -7.97 9.12 4.20
CA THR A 112 -8.72 9.53 3.01
C THR A 112 -8.06 8.97 1.76
N ASN A 113 -8.89 8.52 0.81
CA ASN A 113 -8.49 8.14 -0.55
C ASN A 113 -7.81 9.30 -1.33
N ALA A 114 -7.85 10.53 -0.80
CA ALA A 114 -7.30 11.75 -1.39
C ALA A 114 -5.77 11.91 -1.26
N SER A 115 -5.07 10.93 -0.69
CA SER A 115 -3.61 10.89 -0.67
C SER A 115 -3.15 9.59 -1.35
N PRO A 116 -2.15 9.64 -2.23
CA PRO A 116 -2.14 8.85 -3.46
C PRO A 116 -1.76 7.39 -3.26
N GLY A 117 -2.76 6.51 -3.26
CA GLY A 117 -2.48 5.08 -3.33
C GLY A 117 -3.00 4.35 -2.12
N GLY A 118 -4.32 4.20 -2.07
CA GLY A 118 -4.87 3.02 -1.42
C GLY A 118 -4.26 1.76 -2.03
N PHE A 119 -4.50 0.66 -1.37
CA PHE A 119 -4.14 -0.64 -1.90
C PHE A 119 -5.39 -1.47 -1.95
N THR A 120 -5.40 -2.41 -2.87
CA THR A 120 -6.36 -3.49 -2.83
C THR A 120 -5.62 -4.80 -2.68
N MET A 121 -6.26 -5.72 -1.96
CA MET A 121 -5.78 -7.07 -1.82
C MET A 121 -6.79 -8.05 -2.40
N SER A 122 -6.30 -8.97 -3.21
CA SER A 122 -7.08 -10.09 -3.76
C SER A 122 -6.21 -11.34 -3.73
N GLU A 123 -6.66 -12.41 -3.05
CA GLU A 123 -5.96 -13.70 -2.98
C GLU A 123 -4.48 -13.60 -2.51
N GLY A 124 -4.18 -12.66 -1.60
CA GLY A 124 -2.81 -12.43 -1.09
C GLY A 124 -1.92 -11.59 -2.00
N ASN A 125 -2.44 -11.15 -3.14
CA ASN A 125 -1.81 -10.19 -4.03
C ASN A 125 -2.20 -8.77 -3.63
N ILE A 126 -1.21 -7.89 -3.50
CA ILE A 126 -1.38 -6.47 -3.25
C ILE A 126 -1.19 -5.71 -4.57
N TYR A 127 -2.14 -4.83 -4.85
CA TYR A 127 -2.07 -3.87 -5.94
C TYR A 127 -2.21 -2.46 -5.40
N TRP A 128 -1.52 -1.52 -6.03
CA TRP A 128 -1.76 -0.11 -5.77
C TRP A 128 -3.04 0.33 -6.50
N VAL A 129 -3.89 1.05 -5.78
CA VAL A 129 -5.10 1.69 -6.31
C VAL A 129 -5.13 3.12 -5.83
N GLY A 130 -5.40 4.08 -6.70
CA GLY A 130 -5.42 5.46 -6.24
C GLY A 130 -6.17 6.35 -7.18
N ARG A 131 -6.73 7.42 -6.63
CA ARG A 131 -7.25 8.54 -7.42
C ARG A 131 -6.09 9.42 -7.84
N ALA A 132 -6.00 9.75 -9.13
CA ALA A 132 -5.07 10.72 -9.71
C ALA A 132 -5.66 12.13 -9.79
N SER A 133 -6.96 12.30 -9.56
CA SER A 133 -7.62 13.60 -9.58
C SER A 133 -8.26 13.96 -8.23
N SER A 134 -8.35 15.26 -7.95
CA SER A 134 -8.91 15.82 -6.72
C SER A 134 -10.42 15.57 -6.55
N ASP A 135 -11.14 15.38 -7.65
CA ASP A 135 -12.56 14.99 -7.68
C ASP A 135 -12.75 13.46 -7.57
N GLY A 136 -11.66 12.70 -7.64
CA GLY A 136 -11.67 11.24 -7.49
C GLY A 136 -12.24 10.46 -8.66
N THR A 137 -12.40 11.08 -9.83
CA THR A 137 -12.94 10.46 -11.04
C THR A 137 -11.87 9.75 -11.88
N ILE A 138 -10.61 10.13 -11.72
CA ILE A 138 -9.48 9.54 -12.46
C ILE A 138 -8.73 8.59 -11.53
N LEU A 139 -8.60 7.31 -11.92
CA LEU A 139 -7.69 6.37 -11.28
C LEU A 139 -6.24 6.64 -11.73
N GLN A 140 -5.25 6.37 -10.88
CA GLN A 140 -3.84 6.71 -11.06
C GLN A 140 -3.36 6.39 -12.48
N GLY A 141 -3.01 7.44 -13.24
CA GLY A 141 -2.47 7.26 -14.59
C GLY A 141 -3.45 6.86 -15.68
N GLY A 142 -4.77 6.92 -15.44
CA GLY A 142 -5.77 6.34 -16.34
C GLY A 142 -5.82 4.81 -16.28
N CYS A 143 -5.26 4.20 -15.23
CA CYS A 143 -5.12 2.76 -15.07
C CYS A 143 -5.81 2.31 -13.78
N ASN A 144 -6.51 1.16 -13.83
CA ASN A 144 -7.28 0.66 -12.69
C ASN A 144 -6.38 0.18 -11.54
N LEU A 145 -5.36 -0.63 -11.85
CA LEU A 145 -4.45 -1.24 -10.88
C LEU A 145 -2.99 -0.98 -11.29
N LEU A 146 -2.15 -0.64 -10.32
CA LEU A 146 -0.70 -0.58 -10.51
C LEU A 146 -0.01 -1.79 -9.89
N GLY A 147 0.90 -2.40 -10.65
CA GLY A 147 1.83 -3.44 -10.21
C GLY A 147 3.28 -2.95 -10.27
N TRP A 148 4.23 -3.79 -9.86
CA TRP A 148 5.65 -3.46 -10.05
C TRP A 148 6.03 -3.58 -11.53
N ALA A 149 6.92 -2.71 -12.01
CA ALA A 149 7.42 -2.73 -13.37
C ALA A 149 8.57 -3.74 -13.50
N PRO A 150 8.47 -4.76 -14.36
CA PRO A 150 9.56 -5.70 -14.61
C PRO A 150 10.59 -5.15 -15.59
N THR A 151 11.80 -5.68 -15.53
CA THR A 151 12.78 -5.63 -16.63
C THR A 151 12.31 -6.47 -17.81
N ALA A 152 13.03 -6.38 -18.94
CA ALA A 152 12.84 -7.30 -20.07
C ALA A 152 13.02 -8.79 -19.71
N SER A 153 13.70 -9.10 -18.60
CA SER A 153 13.89 -10.46 -18.08
C SER A 153 12.89 -10.84 -16.99
N HIS A 154 11.81 -10.07 -16.80
CA HIS A 154 10.77 -10.33 -15.79
C HIS A 154 11.27 -10.31 -14.35
N THR A 155 12.36 -9.59 -14.07
CA THR A 155 12.87 -9.36 -12.70
C THR A 155 12.49 -7.95 -12.23
N PRO A 156 12.31 -7.72 -10.92
CA PRO A 156 12.24 -6.37 -10.40
C PRO A 156 13.52 -5.61 -10.79
N ASP A 157 13.34 -4.42 -11.33
CA ASP A 157 14.44 -3.65 -11.90
C ASP A 157 15.30 -3.00 -10.81
N HIS A 158 16.62 -2.95 -11.04
CA HIS A 158 17.57 -2.14 -10.28
C HIS A 158 17.74 -0.73 -10.90
N ALA A 159 17.21 -0.50 -12.11
CA ALA A 159 17.66 0.58 -12.99
C ALA A 159 17.07 1.97 -12.72
N HIS A 160 16.52 2.23 -11.54
CA HIS A 160 16.21 3.59 -11.10
C HIS A 160 17.20 4.10 -10.05
N SER A 161 17.37 5.42 -9.97
CA SER A 161 18.24 6.07 -8.98
C SER A 161 18.00 5.50 -7.58
N GLY A 162 19.06 4.98 -6.94
CA GLY A 162 18.95 4.41 -5.60
C GLY A 162 18.20 3.06 -5.53
N ASN A 163 18.17 2.30 -6.63
CA ASN A 163 17.52 0.98 -6.76
C ASN A 163 16.01 0.99 -6.48
N GLN A 164 15.37 2.14 -6.62
CA GLN A 164 13.93 2.29 -6.44
C GLN A 164 13.18 1.47 -7.50
N ILE A 165 12.11 0.78 -7.08
CA ILE A 165 11.23 0.11 -8.02
C ILE A 165 10.29 1.12 -8.70
N ALA A 166 10.02 0.91 -9.98
CA ALA A 166 8.95 1.59 -10.69
C ALA A 166 7.64 0.77 -10.59
N LEU A 167 6.51 1.47 -10.69
CA LEU A 167 5.19 0.89 -10.86
C LEU A 167 4.69 1.19 -12.27
N ASN A 168 3.98 0.23 -12.86
CA ASN A 168 3.37 0.37 -14.18
C ASN A 168 1.89 0.03 -14.11
N CYS A 169 1.16 0.51 -15.13
CA CYS A 169 -0.20 0.07 -15.37
C CYS A 169 -0.21 -1.43 -15.62
N ASN A 170 -0.98 -2.15 -14.81
CA ASN A 170 -1.27 -3.54 -15.10
C ASN A 170 -2.21 -3.58 -16.31
N LYS A 171 -1.72 -4.10 -17.45
CA LYS A 171 -2.39 -3.97 -18.76
C LYS A 171 -3.62 -4.86 -18.90
N THR A 172 -3.89 -5.74 -17.95
CA THR A 172 -5.03 -6.66 -18.01
C THR A 172 -6.03 -6.37 -16.90
N THR A 173 -7.31 -6.45 -17.25
CA THR A 173 -8.43 -6.64 -16.30
C THR A 173 -8.33 -7.97 -15.53
N VAL A 174 -7.34 -8.80 -15.89
CA VAL A 174 -6.99 -10.06 -15.26
C VAL A 174 -5.75 -9.85 -14.38
N ILE A 175 -5.92 -10.21 -13.12
CA ILE A 175 -5.04 -10.07 -11.96
C ILE A 175 -3.78 -10.95 -12.13
N THR A 176 -2.85 -10.64 -13.04
CA THR A 176 -1.69 -11.53 -13.28
C THR A 176 -0.34 -10.85 -13.44
N ASP A 177 -0.30 -9.64 -14.02
CA ASP A 177 1.00 -9.11 -14.41
C ASP A 177 1.59 -8.29 -13.26
N TYR A 178 2.44 -8.95 -12.47
CA TYR A 178 3.34 -8.36 -11.48
C TYR A 178 2.70 -7.76 -10.21
N PRO A 179 1.90 -8.54 -9.44
CA PRO A 179 1.49 -8.13 -8.10
C PRO A 179 2.65 -8.06 -7.11
N PHE A 180 2.42 -7.30 -6.05
CA PHE A 180 3.14 -7.47 -4.80
C PHE A 180 2.51 -8.61 -4.00
N HIS A 181 3.31 -9.30 -3.20
CA HIS A 181 2.86 -10.36 -2.31
C HIS A 181 3.31 -10.04 -0.88
N LEU A 182 2.53 -10.49 0.10
CA LEU A 182 3.01 -10.65 1.46
C LEU A 182 3.32 -12.11 1.70
N SER A 183 4.60 -12.45 1.85
CA SER A 183 4.94 -13.74 2.45
C SER A 183 4.64 -13.66 3.94
N LEU A 184 3.59 -14.36 4.38
CA LEU A 184 3.20 -14.44 5.79
C LEU A 184 4.41 -14.87 6.63
N GLN A 185 4.65 -14.13 7.71
CA GLN A 185 5.47 -14.62 8.82
C GLN A 185 4.50 -14.98 9.95
N ALA A 186 4.73 -16.10 10.62
CA ALA A 186 4.10 -16.34 11.91
C ALA A 186 4.54 -15.20 12.85
N LEU A 187 3.57 -14.47 13.40
CA LEU A 187 3.80 -13.43 14.41
C LEU A 187 4.30 -14.05 15.72
#